data_AF-A0AAW7STK6-F1
#
_entry.id   AF-A0AAW7STK6-F1
#
_cell.length_a   1.000
_cell.length_b   1.000
_cell.length_c   1.000
_cell.angle_alpha   90.00
_cell.angle_beta   90.00
_cell.angle_gamma   90.00
#
_symmetry.space_group_name_H-M   'P 1'
#
loop_
_entity.id
_entity.type
_entity.pdbx_description
1 polymer ?
#
loop_
_entity_poly.entity_id
_entity_poly.type
_entity_poly.pdbx_seq_one_letter_code
_entity_poly.pdbx_strand_id
1 'polypeptide(L)' 'MDWTQPLVVNGGTLYSGVNGDRWLGEFSSHEAALEIMAIQREQRTVYSSRETHCCTEGDLELAAAIDFDER' A
#
# COMPACT_ATOMS: atom_id res chain seq x y z
N MET A 1 1.32 10.68 0.52
CA MET A 1 2.53 10.09 -0.08
C MET A 1 2.48 10.19 -1.61
N ASP A 2 3.63 10.25 -2.29
CA ASP A 2 3.70 9.94 -3.74
C ASP A 2 3.83 8.43 -3.96
N TRP A 3 2.76 7.78 -4.43
CA TRP A 3 2.73 6.33 -4.69
C TRP A 3 3.38 5.91 -6.02
N THR A 4 3.73 6.88 -6.87
CA THR A 4 4.41 6.64 -8.15
C THR A 4 5.93 6.53 -8.00
N GLN A 5 6.45 6.92 -6.84
CA GLN A 5 7.86 6.77 -6.50
C GLN A 5 8.29 5.29 -6.48
N PRO A 6 9.61 5.01 -6.50
CA PRO A 6 10.13 3.68 -6.28
C PRO A 6 9.67 3.13 -4.92
N LEU A 7 8.91 2.04 -4.98
CA LEU A 7 8.40 1.31 -3.83
C LEU A 7 8.77 -0.15 -4.01
N VAL A 8 9.17 -0.80 -2.92
CA VAL A 8 9.59 -2.20 -2.89
C VAL A 8 8.65 -2.97 -1.97
N VAL A 9 8.15 -4.10 -2.44
CA VAL A 9 7.35 -5.04 -1.65
C VAL A 9 8.18 -6.29 -1.42
N ASN A 10 8.33 -6.70 -0.16
CA ASN A 10 8.98 -7.94 0.22
C ASN A 10 8.10 -8.71 1.20
N GLY A 11 7.53 -9.84 0.78
CA GLY A 11 6.42 -10.46 1.49
C GLY A 11 5.24 -9.49 1.58
N GLY A 12 4.61 -9.34 2.74
CA GLY A 12 3.57 -8.32 2.97
C GLY A 12 4.11 -6.92 3.26
N THR A 13 5.42 -6.73 3.36
CA THR A 13 6.01 -5.48 3.84
C THR A 13 6.31 -4.51 2.70
N LEU A 14 5.91 -3.25 2.87
CA LEU A 14 6.14 -2.15 1.92
C LEU A 14 7.25 -1.22 2.41
N TYR A 15 8.13 -0.86 1.48
CA TYR A 15 9.24 0.04 1.68
C TYR A 15 9.27 1.14 0.61
N SER A 16 9.73 2.34 0.95
CA SER A 16 10.08 3.40 -0.01
C SER A 16 11.58 3.45 -0.30
N GLY A 17 11.91 3.97 -1.48
CA GLY A 17 13.27 4.05 -1.99
C GLY A 17 13.57 2.98 -3.03
N VAL A 18 14.60 3.21 -3.85
CA VAL A 18 14.96 2.33 -4.98
C VAL A 18 15.32 0.92 -4.50
N ASN A 19 15.87 0.80 -3.29
CA ASN A 19 16.28 -0.47 -2.70
C ASN A 19 15.46 -0.84 -1.44
N GLY A 20 14.33 -0.17 -1.20
CA GLY A 20 13.55 -0.37 0.03
C GLY A 20 14.24 0.20 1.27
N ASP A 21 14.74 1.43 1.16
CA ASP A 21 15.56 2.10 2.18
C ASP A 21 14.78 2.47 3.45
N ARG A 22 13.46 2.69 3.35
CA ARG A 22 12.59 3.07 4.47
C ARG A 22 11.37 2.16 4.55
N TRP A 23 11.14 1.57 5.71
CA TRP A 23 9.93 0.80 6.01
C TRP A 23 8.72 1.72 6.15
N LEU A 24 7.59 1.36 5.52
CA LEU A 24 6.34 2.11 5.56
C LEU A 24 5.24 1.38 6.32
N GLY A 25 5.20 0.05 6.23
CA GLY A 25 4.13 -0.74 6.81
C GLY A 25 4.18 -2.20 6.38
N GLU A 26 3.39 -3.03 7.06
CA GLU A 26 3.20 -4.44 6.71
C GLU A 26 1.72 -4.72 6.49
N PHE A 27 1.40 -5.15 5.27
CA PHE A 27 0.08 -5.58 4.84
C PHE A 27 -0.17 -7.03 5.22
N SER A 28 -1.44 -7.41 5.22
CA SER A 28 -1.90 -8.77 5.55
C SER A 28 -1.28 -9.87 4.68
N SER A 29 -0.88 -9.55 3.45
CA SER A 29 -0.25 -10.48 2.51
C SER A 29 0.56 -9.73 1.45
N HIS A 30 1.38 -10.47 0.70
CA HIS A 30 2.14 -9.93 -0.43
C HIS A 30 1.20 -9.39 -1.52
N GLU A 31 0.14 -10.13 -1.79
CA GLU A 31 -0.87 -9.78 -2.77
C GLU A 31 -1.62 -8.50 -2.36
N ALA A 32 -1.96 -8.35 -1.07
CA ALA A 32 -2.59 -7.13 -0.57
C ALA A 32 -1.70 -5.89 -0.76
N ALA A 33 -0.41 -6.00 -0.46
CA ALA A 33 0.55 -4.90 -0.67
C ALA A 33 0.62 -4.48 -2.15
N LEU A 34 0.63 -5.46 -3.08
CA LEU A 34 0.64 -5.19 -4.51
C LEU A 34 -0.68 -4.58 -4.99
N GLU A 35 -1.82 -5.06 -4.51
CA GLU A 35 -3.14 -4.55 -4.90
C GLU A 35 -3.33 -3.11 -4.40
N ILE A 36 -2.96 -2.81 -3.15
CA ILE A 36 -2.98 -1.44 -2.62
C ILE A 36 -2.10 -0.51 -3.47
N MET A 37 -0.87 -0.94 -3.80
CA MET A 37 0.00 -0.14 -4.67
C MET A 37 -0.65 0.14 -6.03
N ALA A 38 -1.30 -0.85 -6.64
CA ALA A 38 -2.00 -0.68 -7.90
C ALA A 38 -3.17 0.32 -7.77
N ILE A 39 -4.02 0.14 -6.74
CA ILE A 39 -5.16 1.03 -6.45
C ILE A 39 -4.70 2.49 -6.32
N GLN A 40 -3.65 2.73 -5.53
CA GLN A 40 -3.16 4.08 -5.27
C GLN A 40 -2.51 4.70 -6.52
N ARG A 41 -1.76 3.92 -7.30
CA ARG A 41 -1.15 4.39 -8.56
C ARG A 41 -2.19 4.68 -9.64
N GLU A 42 -3.27 3.90 -9.70
CA GLU A 42 -4.40 4.13 -10.60
C GLU A 42 -5.33 5.26 -10.11
N GLN A 43 -5.08 5.80 -8.90
CA GLN A 43 -5.96 6.76 -8.22
C GLN A 43 -7.41 6.26 -8.13
N ARG A 44 -7.58 4.93 -8.00
CA ARG A 44 -8.88 4.29 -7.93
C ARG A 44 -9.45 4.48 -6.54
N THR A 45 -10.64 5.07 -6.43
CA THR A 45 -11.34 5.16 -5.14
C THR A 45 -11.91 3.79 -4.76
N VAL A 46 -11.56 3.32 -3.56
CA VAL A 46 -12.06 2.08 -2.95
C VAL A 46 -12.64 2.46 -1.59
N TYR A 47 -13.89 2.04 -1.30
CA TYR A 47 -14.57 2.39 -0.05
C TYR A 47 -14.56 1.26 0.97
N SER A 48 -14.32 0.02 0.54
CA SER A 48 -14.26 -1.15 1.43
C SER A 48 -13.40 -2.27 0.87
N SER A 49 -12.96 -3.17 1.76
CA SER A 49 -12.21 -4.38 1.40
C SER A 49 -12.96 -5.29 0.42
N ARG A 50 -14.29 -5.22 0.40
CA ARG A 50 -15.15 -6.02 -0.50
C ARG A 50 -14.99 -5.67 -1.98
N GLU A 51 -14.45 -4.49 -2.28
CA GLU A 51 -14.17 -4.03 -3.64
C GLU A 51 -12.75 -4.41 -4.09
N THR A 52 -12.01 -5.09 -3.21
CA THR A 52 -10.65 -5.58 -3.46
C THR A 52 -10.64 -7.11 -3.55
N HIS A 53 -9.61 -7.66 -4.16
CA HIS A 53 -9.45 -9.10 -4.33
C HIS A 53 -8.83 -9.76 -3.10
N CYS A 54 -7.91 -9.08 -2.43
CA CYS A 54 -7.12 -9.67 -1.34
C CYS A 54 -6.83 -8.73 -0.17
N CYS A 55 -7.29 -7.48 -0.22
CA CYS A 55 -7.08 -6.54 0.88
C CYS A 55 -8.11 -6.76 2.00
N THR A 56 -7.67 -6.51 3.23
CA THR A 56 -8.53 -6.39 4.42
C THR A 56 -8.84 -4.92 4.70
N GLU A 57 -9.78 -4.64 5.61
CA GLU A 57 -10.02 -3.25 6.05
C GLU A 57 -8.76 -2.63 6.68
N GLY A 58 -7.97 -3.43 7.41
CA GLY A 58 -6.71 -2.96 7.99
C GLY A 58 -5.66 -2.56 6.94
N ASP A 59 -5.66 -3.21 5.77
CA ASP A 59 -4.76 -2.85 4.67
C ASP A 59 -5.15 -1.49 4.06
N LEU A 60 -6.45 -1.21 3.94
CA LEU A 60 -6.96 0.07 3.47
C LEU A 60 -6.67 1.19 4.48
N GLU A 61 -6.87 0.93 5.77
CA GLU A 61 -6.53 1.85 6.85
C GLU A 61 -5.03 2.15 6.90
N LEU A 62 -4.18 1.14 6.73
CA LEU A 62 -2.73 1.31 6.65
C LEU A 62 -2.33 2.19 5.46
N ALA A 63 -2.92 1.95 4.29
CA ALA A 63 -2.66 2.78 3.11
C ALA A 63 -3.01 4.25 3.36
N ALA A 64 -4.17 4.50 3.98
CA ALA A 64 -4.59 5.85 4.35
C ALA A 64 -3.67 6.49 5.40
N ALA A 65 -3.17 5.71 6.36
CA ALA A 65 -2.22 6.17 7.38
C ALA A 65 -0.86 6.55 6.76
N ILE A 66 -0.34 5.73 5.84
CA ILE A 66 0.89 6.03 5.07
C ILE A 66 0.71 7.33 4.28
N ASP A 67 -0.46 7.53 3.66
CA ASP A 67 -0.73 8.75 2.93
C ASP A 67 -0.77 9.99 3.81
N PHE A 68 -1.33 9.86 5.01
CA PHE A 68 -1.43 10.93 6.00
C PHE A 68 -0.08 11.31 6.61
N ASP A 69 0.77 10.34 6.93
CA ASP A 69 2.12 10.58 7.51
C ASP A 69 3.03 11.38 6.56
N GLU A 70 2.81 11.22 5.25
CA GLU A 70 3.63 11.81 4.20
C GLU A 70 3.00 13.06 3.55
N ARG A 71 2.01 13.68 4.21
CA ARG A 71 1.41 14.99 3.82
C ARG A 71 2.05 16.15 4.57
#